data_AF-A0A9X7T648-F1
#
_entry.id   AF-A0A9X7T648-F1
#
_cell.length_a   1.000
_cell.length_b   1.000
_cell.length_c   1.000
_cell.angle_alpha   90.00
_cell.angle_beta   90.00
_cell.angle_gamma   90.00
#
_symmetry.space_group_name_H-M   'P 1'
#
loop_
_entity.id
_entity.type
_entity.pdbx_description
1 polymer ?
#
loop_
_entity_poly.entity_id
_entity_poly.type
_entity_poly.pdbx_seq_one_letter_code
_entity_poly.pdbx_strand_id
1 'polypeptide(L)'
;MNDELLKEECRRVIKRIAWRLQYQAKKISARELPIIENICGQNQIFSVDSKLYVEEMLNSLPSKARFIIEQVVINGVPEEIVAKHLGISQQGVNKYKRKYLGLLRKKIESDS
;
A
#
# COMPACT_ATOMS: atom_id res chain seq x y z
N MET A 1 -1.35 47.93 8.91
CA MET A 1 -2.45 46.99 8.61
C MET A 1 -2.12 46.02 7.45
N ASN A 2 -1.44 46.44 6.37
CA ASN A 2 -1.12 45.52 5.25
C ASN A 2 -0.10 44.42 5.58
N ASP A 3 0.92 44.73 6.38
CA ASP A 3 2.00 43.77 6.70
C ASP A 3 1.55 42.59 7.57
N GLU A 4 0.54 42.81 8.41
CA GLU A 4 0.03 41.77 9.31
C GLU A 4 -0.84 40.77 8.54
N LEU A 5 -1.64 41.27 7.59
CA LEU A 5 -2.38 40.46 6.63
C LEU A 5 -1.44 39.62 5.76
N LEU A 6 -0.34 40.23 5.27
CA LEU A 6 0.67 39.55 4.47
C LEU A 6 1.37 38.42 5.26
N LYS A 7 1.71 38.66 6.53
CA LYS A 7 2.30 37.64 7.41
C LYS A 7 1.36 36.46 7.65
N GLU A 8 0.07 36.70 7.82
CA GLU A 8 -0.92 35.63 7.97
C GLU A 8 -1.09 34.80 6.70
N GLU A 9 -1.09 35.43 5.53
CA GLU A 9 -1.14 34.71 4.26
C GLU A 9 0.11 33.83 4.05
N CYS A 10 1.30 34.37 4.31
CA CYS A 10 2.55 33.61 4.26
C CYS A 10 2.53 32.42 5.23
N ARG A 11 2.06 32.63 6.46
CA ARG A 11 1.93 31.56 7.47
C ARG A 11 0.95 30.48 7.02
N ARG A 12 -0.16 30.86 6.39
CA ARG A 12 -1.15 29.91 5.83
C ARG A 12 -0.55 29.06 4.71
N VAL A 13 0.24 29.66 3.82
CA VAL A 13 0.93 28.96 2.74
C VAL A 13 1.96 27.98 3.29
N ILE A 14 2.80 28.41 4.24
CA ILE A 14 3.81 27.55 4.89
C ILE A 14 3.14 26.35 5.59
N LYS A 15 2.08 26.58 6.37
CA LYS A 15 1.33 25.49 7.02
C LYS A 15 0.79 24.48 6.01
N ARG A 16 0.28 24.96 4.88
CA ARG A 16 -0.25 24.10 3.81
C ARG A 16 0.85 23.27 3.14
N ILE A 17 2.03 23.85 2.92
CA ILE A 17 3.19 23.14 2.37
C ILE A 17 3.69 22.09 3.37
N ALA A 18 3.86 22.45 4.64
CA ALA A 18 4.29 21.53 5.69
C ALA A 18 3.32 20.34 5.83
N TRP A 19 2.01 20.60 5.80
CA TRP A 19 1.00 19.53 5.83
C TRP A 19 1.12 18.59 4.65
N ARG A 20 1.30 19.12 3.42
CA ARG A 20 1.48 18.29 2.22
C ARG A 20 2.73 17.41 2.31
N LEU A 21 3.84 17.96 2.80
CA LEU A 21 5.08 17.22 3.02
C LEU A 21 4.89 16.08 4.02
N GLN A 22 4.28 16.37 5.18
CA GLN A 22 4.00 15.35 6.20
C GLN A 22 3.04 14.27 5.69
N TYR A 23 1.98 14.66 4.99
CA TYR A 23 1.03 13.73 4.41
C TYR A 23 1.67 12.82 3.38
N GLN A 24 2.54 13.38 2.51
CA GLN A 24 3.29 12.60 1.52
C GLN A 24 4.27 11.64 2.20
N ALA A 25 5.05 12.09 3.19
CA ALA A 25 5.95 11.25 3.96
C ALA A 25 5.22 10.10 4.66
N LYS A 26 4.07 10.39 5.29
CA LYS A 26 3.21 9.37 5.91
C LYS A 26 2.64 8.39 4.89
N LYS A 27 2.27 8.87 3.70
CA LYS A 27 1.77 8.03 2.61
C LYS A 27 2.86 7.11 2.04
N ILE A 28 4.10 7.59 1.94
CA ILE A 28 5.27 6.80 1.52
C ILE A 28 5.60 5.77 2.61
N SER A 29 5.75 6.20 3.87
CA SER A 29 6.01 5.32 5.02
C SER A 29 4.89 4.31 5.31
N ALA A 30 3.65 4.56 4.89
CA ALA A 30 2.58 3.56 4.98
C ALA A 30 2.63 2.53 3.85
N ARG A 31 3.37 2.81 2.77
CA ARG A 31 3.55 1.92 1.61
C ARG A 31 4.87 1.16 1.68
N GLU A 32 5.88 1.75 2.31
CA GLU A 32 7.20 1.18 2.50
C GLU A 32 7.33 0.77 3.98
N LEU A 33 7.66 -0.49 4.25
CA LEU A 33 8.14 -0.87 5.59
C LEU A 33 9.34 0.04 5.91
N PRO A 34 9.41 0.69 7.08
CA PRO A 34 10.60 1.44 7.46
C PRO A 34 11.81 0.52 7.28
N ILE A 35 12.86 1.00 6.63
CA ILE A 35 14.10 0.25 6.44
C ILE A 35 14.65 -0.05 7.84
N ILE A 36 14.35 -1.24 8.34
CA ILE A 36 14.99 -1.81 9.50
C ILE A 36 16.32 -2.35 8.97
N GLU A 37 17.40 -1.58 9.14
CA GLU A 37 18.77 -1.95 8.72
C GLU A 37 19.20 -3.37 9.16
N ASN A 38 18.52 -3.96 10.16
CA ASN A 38 18.79 -5.31 10.68
C ASN A 38 18.31 -6.49 9.82
N ILE A 39 17.62 -6.30 8.67
CA ILE A 39 17.08 -7.44 7.88
C ILE A 39 17.99 -7.82 6.69
N CYS A 40 19.09 -7.10 6.47
CA CYS A 40 20.05 -7.47 5.42
C CYS A 40 20.98 -8.60 5.91
N GLY A 41 20.57 -9.87 5.73
CA GLY A 41 21.51 -10.99 5.89
C GLY A 41 20.96 -12.39 6.17
N GLN A 42 19.64 -12.59 6.30
CA GLN A 42 19.11 -13.91 6.66
C GLN A 42 18.21 -14.52 5.57
N ASN A 43 18.69 -15.68 5.07
CA ASN A 43 17.89 -16.86 4.72
C ASN A 43 17.38 -17.02 3.28
N GLN A 44 18.25 -17.50 2.38
CA GLN A 44 17.83 -18.02 1.06
C GLN A 44 16.97 -19.30 1.17
N ILE A 45 17.16 -20.13 2.21
CA ILE A 45 16.40 -21.38 2.42
C ILE A 45 14.93 -21.10 2.80
N PHE A 46 14.66 -20.02 3.54
CA PHE A 46 13.28 -19.62 3.88
C PHE A 46 12.51 -19.08 2.67
N SER A 47 13.19 -18.66 1.59
CA SER A 47 12.54 -18.02 0.44
C SER A 47 11.71 -18.98 -0.43
N VAL A 48 12.09 -20.26 -0.51
CA VAL A 48 11.40 -21.25 -1.36
C VAL A 48 10.08 -21.67 -0.72
N ASP A 49 10.10 -22.03 0.56
CA ASP A 49 8.88 -22.32 1.34
C ASP A 49 7.95 -21.10 1.40
N SER A 50 8.53 -19.90 1.54
CA SER A 50 7.77 -18.65 1.51
C SER A 50 7.06 -18.42 0.18
N LYS A 51 7.68 -18.75 -0.96
CA LYS A 51 7.07 -18.55 -2.27
C LYS A 51 5.90 -19.52 -2.50
N LEU A 52 6.08 -20.80 -2.16
CA LEU A 52 5.00 -21.79 -2.27
C LEU A 52 3.80 -21.41 -1.39
N TYR A 53 4.06 -21.00 -0.15
CA TYR A 53 3.01 -20.55 0.76
C TYR A 53 2.25 -19.31 0.22
N VAL A 54 2.97 -18.34 -0.35
CA VAL A 54 2.35 -17.16 -0.98
C VAL A 54 1.49 -17.56 -2.18
N GLU A 55 1.93 -18.50 -3.00
CA GLU A 55 1.15 -18.99 -4.14
C GLU A 55 -0.14 -19.71 -3.68
N GLU A 56 -0.07 -20.56 -2.66
CA GLU A 56 -1.25 -21.21 -2.06
C GLU A 56 -2.25 -20.19 -1.48
N MET A 57 -1.73 -19.18 -0.77
CA MET A 57 -2.52 -18.06 -0.26
C MET A 57 -3.27 -17.35 -1.40
N LEU A 58 -2.57 -16.98 -2.47
CA LEU A 58 -3.16 -16.30 -3.63
C LEU A 58 -4.17 -17.19 -4.37
N ASN A 59 -3.88 -18.48 -4.49
CA ASN A 59 -4.76 -19.45 -5.14
C ASN A 59 -6.06 -19.67 -4.38
N SER A 60 -6.07 -19.48 -3.06
CA SER A 60 -7.30 -19.53 -2.25
C SER A 60 -8.26 -18.36 -2.52
N LEU A 61 -7.80 -17.30 -3.21
CA LEU A 61 -8.61 -16.14 -3.53
C LEU A 61 -9.43 -16.34 -4.82
N PRO A 62 -10.61 -15.68 -4.93
CA PRO A 62 -11.31 -15.56 -6.20
C PRO A 62 -10.43 -14.92 -7.27
N SER A 63 -10.59 -15.36 -8.53
CA SER A 63 -9.74 -14.93 -9.67
C SER A 63 -9.54 -13.41 -9.75
N LYS A 64 -10.62 -12.63 -9.64
CA LYS A 64 -10.57 -11.16 -9.67
C LYS A 64 -9.79 -10.58 -8.50
N ALA A 65 -9.90 -11.16 -7.30
CA ALA A 65 -9.18 -10.70 -6.12
C ALA A 65 -7.69 -11.03 -6.20
N ARG A 66 -7.36 -12.23 -6.66
CA ARG A 66 -6.00 -12.69 -6.93
C ARG A 66 -5.30 -11.75 -7.91
N PHE A 67 -5.92 -11.50 -9.06
CA PHE A 67 -5.41 -10.58 -10.07
C PHE A 67 -5.15 -9.17 -9.51
N ILE A 68 -6.09 -8.62 -8.73
CA ILE A 68 -5.91 -7.30 -8.10
C ILE A 68 -4.71 -7.29 -7.16
N ILE A 69 -4.54 -8.31 -6.33
CA ILE A 69 -3.42 -8.38 -5.38
C ILE A 69 -2.09 -8.56 -6.12
N GLU A 70 -2.01 -9.48 -7.09
CA GLU A 70 -0.82 -9.68 -7.91
C GLU A 70 -0.40 -8.38 -8.61
N GLN A 71 -1.32 -7.70 -9.30
CA GLN A 71 -0.97 -6.50 -10.04
C GLN A 71 -0.66 -5.31 -9.13
N VAL A 72 -1.49 -5.04 -8.13
CA VAL A 72 -1.34 -3.82 -7.31
C VAL A 72 -0.28 -3.97 -6.22
N VAL A 73 -0.18 -5.14 -5.58
CA VAL A 73 0.67 -5.34 -4.41
C VAL A 73 2.01 -5.93 -4.80
N ILE A 74 2.01 -7.00 -5.62
CA ILE A 74 3.25 -7.71 -5.99
C ILE A 74 3.98 -6.96 -7.11
N ASN A 75 3.27 -6.60 -8.17
CA ASN A 75 3.86 -5.95 -9.34
C ASN A 75 3.89 -4.41 -9.25
N GLY A 76 3.28 -3.82 -8.21
CA GLY A 76 3.28 -2.37 -7.98
C GLY A 76 2.49 -1.54 -9.01
N VAL A 77 1.60 -2.16 -9.79
CA VAL A 77 0.80 -1.47 -10.82
C VAL A 77 -0.18 -0.50 -10.14
N PRO A 78 -0.26 0.76 -10.59
CA PRO A 78 -1.23 1.72 -10.05
C PRO A 78 -2.68 1.21 -10.12
N GLU A 79 -3.42 1.38 -9.03
CA GLU A 79 -4.83 0.96 -8.92
C GLU A 79 -5.72 1.53 -10.03
N GLU A 80 -5.41 2.72 -10.53
CA GLU A 80 -6.13 3.36 -11.63
C GLU A 80 -5.96 2.61 -12.96
N ILE A 81 -4.78 2.01 -13.21
CA ILE A 81 -4.52 1.21 -14.40
C ILE A 81 -5.27 -0.11 -14.30
N VAL A 82 -5.19 -0.76 -13.13
CA VAL A 82 -5.92 -2.00 -12.85
C VAL A 82 -7.44 -1.80 -12.90
N ALA A 83 -7.92 -0.64 -12.42
CA ALA A 83 -9.33 -0.25 -12.47
C ALA A 83 -9.83 -0.13 -13.91
N LYS A 84 -9.06 0.54 -14.78
CA LYS A 84 -9.35 0.65 -16.22
C LYS A 84 -9.38 -0.73 -16.88
N HIS A 85 -8.41 -1.60 -16.59
CA HIS A 85 -8.36 -2.95 -17.14
C HIS A 85 -9.57 -3.80 -16.73
N LEU A 86 -10.04 -3.66 -15.49
CA LEU A 86 -11.16 -4.43 -14.95
C LEU A 86 -12.54 -3.78 -15.17
N GLY A 87 -12.61 -2.61 -15.79
CA GLY A 87 -13.86 -1.86 -15.99
C GLY A 87 -14.56 -1.46 -14.69
N ILE A 88 -13.81 -1.22 -13.61
CA ILE A 88 -14.35 -0.80 -12.31
C ILE A 88 -13.73 0.51 -11.84
N SER A 89 -14.26 1.11 -10.78
CA SER A 89 -13.65 2.31 -10.19
C SER A 89 -12.37 1.99 -9.42
N GLN A 90 -11.47 2.97 -9.31
CA GLN A 90 -10.28 2.89 -8.44
C GLN A 90 -10.66 2.53 -6.99
N GLN A 91 -11.76 3.10 -6.49
CA GLN A 91 -12.30 2.78 -5.17
C GLN A 91 -12.75 1.31 -5.08
N GLY A 92 -13.29 0.76 -6.16
CA GLY A 92 -13.62 -0.66 -6.28
C GLY A 92 -12.39 -1.55 -6.16
N VAL A 93 -11.29 -1.21 -6.86
CA VAL A 93 -10.00 -1.92 -6.73
C VAL A 93 -9.50 -1.87 -5.29
N ASN A 94 -9.46 -0.68 -4.67
CA ASN A 94 -9.02 -0.52 -3.29
C ASN A 94 -9.91 -1.30 -2.30
N LYS A 95 -11.24 -1.32 -2.50
CA LYS A 95 -12.17 -2.10 -1.67
C LYS A 95 -11.87 -3.60 -1.75
N TYR A 96 -11.66 -4.14 -2.96
CA TYR A 96 -11.25 -5.53 -3.15
C TYR A 96 -9.91 -5.82 -2.47
N LYS A 97 -8.89 -5.00 -2.76
CA LYS A 97 -7.55 -5.13 -2.18
C LYS A 97 -7.60 -5.21 -0.65
N ARG A 98 -8.27 -4.25 0.02
CA ARG A 98 -8.38 -4.23 1.48
C ARG A 98 -9.14 -5.44 2.03
N LYS A 99 -10.25 -5.83 1.40
CA LYS A 99 -11.04 -7.00 1.82
C LYS A 99 -10.21 -8.28 1.81
N TYR A 100 -9.54 -8.56 0.70
CA TYR A 100 -8.86 -9.84 0.51
C TYR A 100 -7.48 -9.89 1.20
N LEU A 101 -6.76 -8.77 1.31
CA LEU A 101 -5.58 -8.72 2.20
C LEU A 101 -5.97 -8.94 3.67
N GLY A 102 -7.12 -8.43 4.11
CA GLY A 102 -7.64 -8.70 5.45
C GLY A 102 -7.97 -10.17 5.67
N LEU A 103 -8.48 -10.86 4.65
CA LEU A 103 -8.74 -12.31 4.72
C LEU A 103 -7.44 -13.12 4.77
N LEU A 104 -6.46 -12.78 3.93
CA LEU A 104 -5.14 -13.42 3.97
C LEU A 104 -4.49 -13.25 5.34
N ARG A 105 -4.52 -12.03 5.89
CA ARG A 105 -4.00 -11.74 7.23
C ARG A 105 -4.62 -12.66 8.29
N LYS A 106 -5.95 -12.76 8.33
CA LYS A 106 -6.65 -13.62 9.30
C LYS A 106 -6.27 -15.08 9.15
N LYS A 107 -6.06 -15.54 7.92
CA LYS A 107 -5.66 -16.92 7.64
C LYS A 107 -4.24 -17.19 8.16
N ILE A 108 -3.31 -16.27 7.91
CA ILE A 108 -1.95 -16.34 8.48
C ILE A 108 -1.99 -16.36 10.02
N GLU A 109 -2.81 -15.51 10.64
CA GLU A 109 -3.01 -15.47 12.10
C GLU A 109 -3.66 -16.75 12.66
N SER A 110 -4.36 -17.55 11.83
CA SER A 110 -4.99 -18.80 12.25
C SER A 110 -4.10 -20.03 12.02
N ASP A 111 -3.13 -19.93 11.11
CA ASP A 111 -2.15 -20.96 10.79
C ASP A 111 -0.90 -20.88 11.71
N SER A 112 -0.80 -19.84 12.56
CA SER A 112 0.29 -19.58 13.54
C SER A 112 -0.10 -20.00 14.95
#